data_AF-R5XPT1-F1
#
_entry.id   AF-R5XPT1-F1
#
_cell.length_a   1.000
_cell.length_b   1.000
_cell.length_c   1.000
_cell.angle_alpha   90.00
_cell.angle_beta   90.00
_cell.angle_gamma   90.00
#
_symmetry.space_group_name_H-M   'P 1'
#
loop_
_entity.id
_entity.type
_entity.pdbx_description
1 polymer ?
#
loop_
_entity_poly.entity_id
_entity_poly.type
_entity_poly.pdbx_seq_one_letter_code
_entity_poly.pdbx_strand_id
1 'polypeptide(L)'
;MKNNKNKLILKITIAIQTLYLIVIFLSGIFPNIYVAFWISAGLNILSLFLNFANIFSKGNFKFLLLLITIFEILLTLFIFLLPEAGVPAPVKLF
;
A
#
# COMPACT_ATOMS: atom_id res chain seq x y z
N MET A 1 4.63 -25.71 13.26
CA MET A 1 3.58 -24.66 13.47
C MET A 1 4.03 -23.24 13.09
N LYS A 2 5.25 -22.78 13.44
CA LYS A 2 5.76 -21.42 13.13
C LYS A 2 5.86 -21.11 11.62
N ASN A 3 6.14 -22.11 10.79
CA ASN A 3 6.31 -21.93 9.33
C ASN A 3 5.00 -21.60 8.59
N ASN A 4 3.86 -22.16 9.03
CA ASN A 4 2.56 -21.91 8.38
C ASN A 4 2.03 -20.50 8.66
N LYS A 5 2.28 -19.96 9.86
CA LYS A 5 1.89 -18.58 10.22
C LYS A 5 2.62 -17.56 9.35
N ASN A 6 3.93 -17.71 9.16
CA ASN A 6 4.73 -16.82 8.31
C ASN A 6 4.26 -16.88 6.85
N LYS A 7 3.92 -18.07 6.34
CA LYS A 7 3.39 -18.24 4.97
C LYS A 7 2.00 -17.60 4.81
N LEU A 8 1.16 -17.62 5.83
CA LEU A 8 -0.14 -16.94 5.83
C LEU A 8 0.03 -15.42 5.84
N ILE A 9 0.86 -14.87 6.73
CA ILE A 9 1.15 -13.43 6.81
C ILE A 9 1.69 -12.94 5.47
N LEU A 10 2.59 -13.68 4.84
CA LEU A 10 3.11 -13.37 3.51
C LEU A 10 1.99 -13.24 2.47
N LYS A 11 1.10 -14.24 2.39
CA LYS A 11 -0.03 -14.24 1.44
C LYS A 11 -0.99 -13.06 1.68
N ILE A 12 -1.29 -12.77 2.94
CA ILE A 12 -2.16 -11.66 3.32
C ILE A 12 -1.51 -10.32 2.93
N THR A 13 -0.21 -10.17 3.18
CA THR A 13 0.55 -8.96 2.80
C THR A 13 0.49 -8.73 1.29
N ILE A 14 0.75 -9.78 0.49
CA ILE A 14 0.66 -9.70 -0.97
C ILE A 14 -0.76 -9.33 -1.43
N ALA A 15 -1.80 -9.91 -0.81
CA ALA A 15 -3.18 -9.59 -1.14
C ALA A 15 -3.52 -8.12 -0.84
N ILE A 16 -3.04 -7.58 0.28
CA ILE A 16 -3.25 -6.17 0.66
C ILE A 16 -2.53 -5.23 -0.29
N GLN A 17 -1.28 -5.51 -0.63
CA GLN A 17 -0.50 -4.72 -1.61
C GLN A 17 -1.14 -4.75 -3.01
N THR A 18 -1.65 -5.92 -3.42
CA THR A 18 -2.40 -6.04 -4.67
C THR A 18 -3.70 -5.23 -4.64
N LEU A 19 -4.43 -5.29 -3.52
CA LEU A 19 -5.65 -4.50 -3.33
C LEU A 19 -5.36 -3.00 -3.34
N TYR A 20 -4.23 -2.56 -2.76
CA TYR A 20 -3.80 -1.17 -2.83
C TYR A 20 -3.64 -0.69 -4.28
N LEU A 21 -2.95 -1.47 -5.14
CA LEU A 21 -2.81 -1.12 -6.55
C LEU A 21 -4.17 -1.01 -7.24
N ILE A 22 -5.09 -1.94 -6.97
CA ILE A 22 -6.46 -1.90 -7.52
C ILE A 22 -7.17 -0.61 -7.09
N VAL A 23 -7.06 -0.20 -5.83
CA VAL A 23 -7.65 1.05 -5.32
C VAL A 23 -7.05 2.26 -6.02
N ILE A 24 -5.73 2.29 -6.24
CA ILE A 24 -5.08 3.37 -6.98
C ILE A 24 -5.60 3.45 -8.42
N PHE A 25 -5.72 2.33 -9.13
CA PHE A 25 -6.26 2.33 -10.49
C PHE A 25 -7.71 2.77 -10.56
N LEU A 26 -8.53 2.39 -9.57
CA LEU A 26 -9.93 2.78 -9.49
C LEU A 26 -10.11 4.21 -8.94
N SER A 27 -9.06 4.83 -8.37
CA SER A 27 -9.15 6.13 -7.68
C SER A 27 -9.76 7.24 -8.54
N GLY A 28 -9.50 7.23 -9.86
CA GLY A 28 -10.06 8.20 -10.82
C GLY A 28 -11.57 8.06 -11.07
N ILE A 29 -12.19 6.98 -10.60
CA ILE A 29 -13.64 6.75 -10.72
C ILE A 29 -14.36 7.19 -9.42
N PHE A 30 -13.64 7.38 -8.32
CA PHE A 30 -14.26 7.77 -7.06
C PHE A 30 -14.76 9.22 -7.16
N PRO A 31 -16.02 9.49 -6.77
CA PRO A 31 -16.56 10.84 -6.76
C PRO A 31 -15.89 11.74 -5.71
N ASN A 32 -15.21 11.14 -4.72
CA ASN A 32 -14.50 11.85 -3.68
C ASN A 32 -13.09 11.28 -3.53
N ILE A 33 -12.09 12.09 -3.89
CA ILE A 33 -10.67 11.74 -3.84
C ILE A 33 -10.20 11.39 -2.41
N TYR A 34 -10.80 12.00 -1.38
CA TYR A 34 -10.47 11.72 0.02
C TYR A 34 -10.84 10.30 0.43
N VAL A 35 -11.88 9.71 -0.17
CA VAL A 35 -12.27 8.31 0.12
C VAL A 35 -11.18 7.37 -0.39
N ALA A 36 -10.70 7.58 -1.62
CA ALA A 36 -9.61 6.80 -2.20
C ALA A 36 -8.31 6.97 -1.40
N PHE A 37 -8.03 8.20 -0.93
CA PHE A 37 -6.89 8.47 -0.05
C PHE A 37 -6.98 7.70 1.27
N TRP A 38 -8.10 7.78 1.99
CA TRP A 38 -8.26 7.11 3.30
C TRP A 38 -8.15 5.58 3.18
N ILE A 39 -8.72 4.99 2.12
CA ILE A 39 -8.60 3.55 1.85
C ILE A 39 -7.13 3.19 1.57
N SER A 40 -6.47 3.96 0.69
CA SER A 40 -5.07 3.76 0.32
C SER A 40 -4.13 3.86 1.53
N ALA A 41 -4.32 4.90 2.36
CA ALA A 41 -3.57 5.11 3.59
C ALA A 41 -3.80 3.96 4.59
N GLY A 42 -5.05 3.52 4.76
CA GLY A 42 -5.38 2.39 5.64
C GLY A 42 -4.73 1.08 5.20
N LEU A 43 -4.74 0.77 3.90
CA LEU A 43 -4.07 -0.40 3.34
C LEU A 43 -2.56 -0.35 3.54
N ASN A 44 -1.94 0.82 3.34
CA ASN A 44 -0.51 1.02 3.57
C ASN A 44 -0.12 0.81 5.04
N ILE A 45 -0.90 1.36 5.98
CA ILE A 45 -0.67 1.17 7.42
C ILE A 45 -0.76 -0.32 7.79
N LEU A 46 -1.79 -1.01 7.28
CA LEU A 46 -1.97 -2.44 7.54
C LEU A 46 -0.82 -3.27 6.95
N SER A 47 -0.39 -2.94 5.72
CA SER A 47 0.74 -3.57 5.04
C SER A 47 2.05 -3.35 5.80
N LEU A 48 2.29 -2.14 6.32
CA LEU A 48 3.43 -1.83 7.20
C LEU A 48 3.44 -2.70 8.46
N PHE A 49 2.31 -2.81 9.14
CA PHE A 49 2.20 -3.60 10.36
C PHE A 49 2.50 -5.08 10.12
N LEU A 50 1.95 -5.64 9.03
CA LEU A 50 2.21 -7.03 8.63
C LEU A 50 3.65 -7.25 8.20
N ASN A 51 4.25 -6.29 7.50
CA ASN A 51 5.66 -6.34 7.13
C ASN A 51 6.57 -6.34 8.38
N PHE A 52 6.28 -5.49 9.37
CA PHE A 52 7.00 -5.52 10.65
C PHE A 52 6.87 -6.87 11.37
N ALA A 53 5.66 -7.44 11.41
CA ALA A 53 5.46 -8.78 11.96
C ALA A 53 6.26 -9.85 11.20
N ASN A 54 6.47 -9.67 9.90
CA ASN A 54 7.21 -10.60 9.04
C ASN A 54 8.74 -10.36 9.00
N ILE A 55 9.24 -9.17 9.39
CA ILE A 55 10.69 -8.86 9.42
C ILE A 55 11.46 -9.79 10.38
N PHE A 56 10.83 -10.13 11.50
CA PHE A 56 11.37 -11.06 12.50
C PHE A 56 11.30 -12.54 12.06
N SER A 57 10.75 -12.81 10.87
CA SER A 57 10.64 -14.14 10.28
C SER A 57 11.86 -14.50 9.43
N LYS A 58 12.19 -15.80 9.32
CA LYS A 58 13.33 -16.33 8.53
C LYS A 58 13.04 -16.41 7.01
N GLY A 59 12.23 -15.52 6.46
CA GLY A 59 11.83 -15.53 5.04
C GLY A 59 12.67 -14.61 4.15
N ASN A 60 12.90 -15.01 2.90
CA ASN A 60 13.69 -14.26 1.90
C ASN A 60 12.98 -13.01 1.35
N PHE A 61 11.64 -13.02 1.27
CA PHE A 61 10.85 -11.94 0.63
C PHE A 61 10.50 -10.76 1.55
N LYS A 62 10.95 -10.77 2.81
CA LYS A 62 10.52 -9.79 3.83
C LYS A 62 10.93 -8.35 3.50
N PHE A 63 12.15 -8.16 2.98
CA PHE A 63 12.64 -6.84 2.61
C PHE A 63 12.01 -6.34 1.30
N LEU A 64 11.69 -7.25 0.38
CA LEU A 64 11.01 -6.90 -0.86
C LEU A 64 9.61 -6.35 -0.59
N LEU A 65 8.83 -7.02 0.26
CA LEU A 65 7.48 -6.55 0.60
C LEU A 65 7.50 -5.23 1.37
N LEU A 66 8.47 -5.03 2.27
CA LEU A 66 8.67 -3.75 2.94
C LEU A 66 9.00 -2.64 1.94
N LEU A 67 9.91 -2.89 1.00
CA LEU A 67 10.29 -1.94 -0.05
C LEU A 67 9.08 -1.57 -0.90
N ILE A 68 8.26 -2.55 -1.30
CA ILE A 68 7.01 -2.31 -2.03
C ILE A 68 6.11 -1.38 -1.23
N THR A 69 5.90 -1.63 0.06
CA THR A 69 5.06 -0.75 0.89
C THR A 69 5.61 0.66 1.04
N ILE A 70 6.93 0.83 1.09
CA ILE A 70 7.53 2.18 1.07
C ILE A 70 7.19 2.88 -0.26
N PHE A 71 7.28 2.19 -1.39
CA PHE A 71 6.87 2.73 -2.68
C PHE A 71 5.37 3.05 -2.73
N GLU A 72 4.50 2.20 -2.18
CA GLU A 72 3.05 2.46 -2.10
C GLU A 72 2.74 3.71 -1.26
N ILE A 73 3.44 3.91 -0.14
CA ILE A 73 3.28 5.12 0.67
C ILE A 73 3.69 6.35 -0.13
N LEU A 74 4.89 6.33 -0.75
CA LEU A 74 5.36 7.42 -1.58
C LEU A 74 4.35 7.73 -2.70
N LEU A 75 3.88 6.70 -3.41
CA LEU A 75 2.89 6.83 -4.47
C LEU A 75 1.60 7.50 -3.96
N THR A 76 1.12 7.10 -2.78
CA THR A 76 -0.07 7.71 -2.14
C THR A 76 0.15 9.20 -1.85
N LEU A 77 1.32 9.57 -1.33
CA LEU A 77 1.67 10.97 -1.07
C LEU A 77 1.72 11.76 -2.39
N PHE A 78 2.32 11.19 -3.44
CA PHE A 78 2.44 11.83 -4.75
C PHE A 78 1.09 12.03 -5.45
N ILE A 79 0.18 11.05 -5.36
CA ILE A 79 -1.11 11.08 -6.04
C ILE A 79 -2.12 11.97 -5.30
N PHE A 80 -2.14 11.94 -3.96
CA PHE A 80 -3.21 12.59 -3.20
C PHE A 80 -2.78 13.88 -2.50
N LEU A 81 -1.60 13.91 -1.85
CA LEU A 81 -1.20 15.07 -1.05
C LEU A 81 -0.46 16.15 -1.86
N LEU A 82 0.31 15.76 -2.89
CA LEU A 82 1.00 16.73 -3.75
C LEU A 82 0.02 17.68 -4.46
N PRO A 83 -1.08 17.19 -5.09
CA PRO A 83 -2.13 18.04 -5.66
C PRO A 83 -2.75 18.99 -4.65
N GLU A 84 -2.98 18.51 -3.43
CA GLU A 84 -3.59 19.30 -2.35
C GLU A 84 -2.64 20.39 -1.83
N ALA A 85 -1.32 20.18 -1.92
CA ALA A 85 -0.30 21.19 -1.62
C ALA A 85 -0.13 22.27 -2.72
N GLY A 86 -0.98 22.26 -3.75
CA GLY A 86 -0.92 23.23 -4.85
C GLY A 86 0.10 22.88 -5.94
N VAL A 87 0.76 21.72 -5.85
CA VAL A 87 1.60 21.21 -6.93
C VAL A 87 0.69 20.48 -7.92
N PRO A 88 0.68 20.81 -9.22
CA PRO A 88 -0.18 20.14 -10.18
C PRO A 88 0.04 18.62 -10.14
N ALA A 89 -1.07 17.87 -10.11
CA ALA A 89 -1.01 16.42 -10.02
C ALA A 89 -0.13 15.86 -11.16
N PRO A 90 0.92 15.07 -10.85
CA PRO A 90 1.78 14.49 -11.88
C PRO A 90 1.00 13.51 -12.76
N VAL A 91 -0.09 12.94 -12.24
CA VAL A 91 -1.05 12.13 -12.99
C VAL A 91 -2.40 12.82 -12.89
N LYS A 92 -2.87 13.40 -14.01
CA LYS A 92 -4.28 13.77 -14.15
C LYS A 92 -5.06 12.48 -14.39
N LEU A 93 -5.70 11.97 -13.35
CA LEU A 93 -6.71 10.91 -13.48
C LEU A 93 -7.98 11.54 -14.08
N PHE A 94 -7.91 11.78 -15.40
CA PHE A 94 -8.92 12.38 -16.29
C PHE A 94 -9.27 13.85 -16.05
#